data_AF-A0A7C6UXE0-F1
#
_entry.id   AF-A0A7C6UXE0-F1
#
_cell.length_a   1.000
_cell.length_b   1.000
_cell.length_c   1.000
_cell.angle_alpha   90.00
_cell.angle_beta   90.00
_cell.angle_gamma   90.00
#
_symmetry.space_group_name_H-M   'P 1'
#
loop_
_entity.id
_entity.type
_entity.pdbx_description
1 polymer ?
#
loop_
_entity_poly.entity_id
_entity_poly.type
_entity_poly.pdbx_seq_one_letter_code
_entity_poly.pdbx_strand_id
1 'polypeptide(L)' 'MNEISIHKIGQALGTYVAKKVSRADQTEVLSFGAEILLGSIIKLCILFSFAFIMDITVEIAILLIVTGIIRTLSGGAHC' A
#
# COMPACT_ATOMS: atom_id res chain seq x y z
N MET A 1 -23.92 2.58 -11.44
CA MET A 1 -23.02 3.45 -10.65
C MET A 1 -21.76 2.64 -10.38
N ASN A 2 -20.65 2.94 -11.05
CA ASN A 2 -19.43 2.14 -10.92
C ASN A 2 -18.71 2.56 -9.63
N GLU A 3 -18.98 1.86 -8.53
CA GLU A 3 -18.33 2.12 -7.25
C GLU A 3 -16.83 1.85 -7.38
N ILE A 4 -16.03 2.92 -7.42
CA ILE A 4 -14.58 2.87 -7.37
C ILE A 4 -14.21 2.54 -5.92
N SER A 5 -13.91 1.26 -5.68
CA SER A 5 -13.42 0.77 -4.39
C SER A 5 -11.99 0.28 -4.56
N ILE A 6 -11.14 0.57 -3.57
CA ILE A 6 -9.75 0.09 -3.50
C ILE A 6 -9.72 -1.44 -3.66
N HIS A 7 -10.73 -2.13 -3.13
CA HIS A 7 -10.91 -3.58 -3.27
C HIS A 7 -11.04 -4.03 -4.73
N LYS A 8 -11.91 -3.38 -5.52
CA LYS A 8 -12.12 -3.73 -6.94
C LYS A 8 -10.87 -3.45 -7.78
N ILE A 9 -10.16 -2.36 -7.48
CA ILE A 9 -8.91 -2.04 -8.17
C ILE A 9 -7.81 -3.04 -7.77
N GLY A 10 -7.71 -3.38 -6.48
CA GLY A 10 -6.80 -4.41 -5.98
C GLY A 10 -7.05 -5.76 -6.64
N GLN A 11 -8.31 -6.18 -6.76
CA GLN A 11 -8.69 -7.42 -7.43
C GLN A 11 -8.34 -7.41 -8.93
N ALA A 12 -8.60 -6.30 -9.63
CA ALA A 12 -8.26 -6.16 -11.04
C ALA A 12 -6.73 -6.21 -11.26
N LEU A 13 -5.97 -5.49 -10.42
CA LEU A 13 -4.50 -5.48 -10.47
C LEU A 13 -3.93 -6.85 -10.14
N GLY A 14 -4.40 -7.49 -9.07
CA GLY A 14 -3.94 -8.81 -8.66
C GLY A 14 -4.20 -9.88 -9.72
N THR A 15 -5.40 -9.88 -10.31
CA THR A 15 -5.76 -10.77 -11.41
C THR A 15 -4.89 -10.51 -12.64
N TYR A 16 -4.64 -9.24 -12.98
CA TYR A 16 -3.76 -8.88 -14.08
C TYR A 16 -2.33 -9.41 -13.87
N VAL A 17 -1.75 -9.19 -12.69
CA VAL A 17 -0.38 -9.64 -12.41
C VAL A 17 -0.34 -11.17 -12.36
N ALA A 18 -1.31 -11.84 -11.74
CA ALA A 18 -1.37 -13.31 -11.65
C ALA A 18 -1.40 -13.96 -13.04
N LYS A 19 -2.19 -13.39 -13.95
CA LYS A 19 -2.23 -13.81 -15.36
C LYS A 19 -0.90 -13.55 -16.06
N LYS A 20 -0.26 -12.41 -15.81
CA LYS A 20 1.02 -12.02 -16.43
C LYS A 20 2.18 -12.93 -16.01
N VAL A 21 2.18 -13.43 -14.78
CA VAL A 21 3.22 -14.33 -14.26
C VAL A 21 2.84 -15.81 -14.34
N SER A 22 1.72 -16.15 -15.01
CA SER A 22 1.17 -17.51 -15.12
C SER A 22 1.00 -18.23 -13.78
N ARG A 23 0.66 -17.49 -12.72
CA ARG A 23 0.38 -18.03 -11.37
C ARG A 23 -1.06 -17.75 -10.96
N ALA A 24 -1.97 -18.45 -11.63
CA ALA A 24 -3.41 -18.32 -11.35
C ALA A 24 -3.77 -18.74 -9.91
N ASP A 25 -2.99 -19.66 -9.32
CA ASP A 25 -3.14 -20.13 -7.94
C ASP A 25 -2.88 -19.03 -6.90
N GLN A 26 -2.10 -18.00 -7.25
CA GLN A 26 -1.75 -16.89 -6.36
C GLN A 26 -2.65 -15.67 -6.54
N THR A 27 -3.73 -15.76 -7.31
CA THR A 27 -4.59 -14.61 -7.66
C THR A 27 -5.14 -13.89 -6.43
N GLU A 28 -5.58 -14.64 -5.42
CA GLU A 28 -6.13 -14.07 -4.18
C GLU A 28 -5.07 -13.32 -3.37
N VAL A 29 -3.91 -13.94 -3.14
CA VAL A 29 -2.78 -13.35 -2.41
C VAL A 29 -2.31 -12.07 -3.10
N LEU A 30 -2.22 -12.10 -4.43
CA LEU A 30 -1.74 -10.97 -5.22
C LEU A 30 -2.77 -9.85 -5.32
N SER A 31 -4.07 -10.17 -5.34
CA SER A 31 -5.16 -9.20 -5.26
C SER A 31 -5.19 -8.50 -3.91
N PHE A 32 -5.04 -9.26 -2.83
CA PHE A 32 -4.93 -8.70 -1.48
C PHE A 32 -3.68 -7.83 -1.34
N GLY A 33 -2.52 -8.31 -1.79
CA GLY A 33 -1.29 -7.53 -1.80
C GLY A 33 -1.43 -6.22 -2.58
N ALA A 34 -2.07 -6.27 -3.76
CA ALA A 34 -2.35 -5.07 -4.56
C ALA A 34 -3.30 -4.09 -3.86
N GLU A 35 -4.32 -4.59 -3.15
CA GLU A 35 -5.22 -3.76 -2.35
C GLU A 35 -4.46 -3.02 -1.23
N ILE A 36 -3.62 -3.73 -0.48
CA ILE A 36 -2.81 -3.15 0.61
C ILE A 36 -1.81 -2.12 0.08
N LEU A 37 -1.15 -2.41 -1.04
CA LEU A 37 -0.22 -1.48 -1.69
C LEU A 37 -0.94 -0.21 -2.15
N LEU A 38 -2.08 -0.37 -2.82
CA LEU A 38 -2.88 0.77 -3.31
C LEU A 38 -3.37 1.64 -2.15
N GLY A 39 -3.92 1.02 -1.10
CA GLY A 39 -4.35 1.73 0.10
C GLY A 39 -3.19 2.47 0.80
N SER A 40 -2.00 1.87 0.81
CA SER A 40 -0.80 2.48 1.38
C SER A 40 -0.31 3.69 0.57
N ILE A 41 -0.32 3.60 -0.77
CA ILE A 41 0.02 4.71 -1.66
C ILE A 41 -0.93 5.89 -1.42
N ILE A 42 -2.25 5.64 -1.37
CA ILE A 42 -3.24 6.69 -1.13
C ILE A 42 -2.99 7.37 0.23
N LYS A 43 -2.74 6.59 1.29
CA LYS A 43 -2.40 7.15 2.62
C LYS A 43 -1.15 8.00 2.58
N LEU A 44 -0.09 7.55 1.91
CA LEU A 44 1.15 8.32 1.78
C LEU A 44 0.91 9.62 1.01
N CYS A 45 0.18 9.59 -0.10
CA CYS A 45 -0.17 10.80 -0.85
C CYS A 45 -0.91 11.82 0.02
N ILE A 46 -1.92 11.38 0.77
CA ILE A 46 -2.68 12.25 1.68
C ILE A 46 -1.77 12.81 2.78
N LEU A 47 -0.98 11.95 3.43
CA LEU A 47 -0.07 12.34 4.50
C LEU A 47 0.95 13.40 4.04
N PHE A 48 1.62 13.17 2.90
CA PHE A 48 2.57 14.11 2.34
C PHE A 48 1.89 15.41 1.85
N SER A 49 0.65 15.35 1.35
CA SER A 49 -0.09 16.56 0.98
C SER A 49 -0.33 17.46 2.20
N PHE A 50 -0.75 16.89 3.34
CA PHE A 50 -0.90 17.66 4.57
C PHE A 50 0.43 18.15 5.12
N ALA A 51 1.46 17.30 5.10
CA ALA A 51 2.80 17.66 5.57
C ALA A 51 3.38 18.84 4.77
N PHE A 52 3.10 18.89 3.47
CA PHE A 52 3.50 20.00 2.61
C PHE A 52 2.75 21.29 2.95
N ILE A 53 1.43 21.23 3.15
CA ILE A 53 0.61 22.40 3.54
C ILE A 53 1.08 22.98 4.89
N MET A 54 1.53 22.12 5.80
CA MET A 54 1.98 22.49 7.14
C MET A 54 3.49 22.81 7.23
N ASP A 55 4.23 22.74 6.11
CA ASP A 55 5.68 22.94 6.04
C ASP A 55 6.52 22.01 6.96
N ILE A 56 6.00 20.81 7.27
CA ILE A 56 6.65 19.80 8.14
C ILE A 56 7.04 18.53 7.38
N THR A 57 7.35 18.68 6.09
CA THR A 57 7.56 17.53 5.19
C THR A 57 8.75 16.67 5.60
N VAL A 58 9.82 17.29 6.10
CA VAL A 58 11.05 16.60 6.49
C VAL A 58 10.83 15.78 7.77
N GLU A 59 10.10 16.32 8.74
CA GLU A 59 9.76 15.68 10.00
C GLU A 59 8.93 14.42 9.76
N ILE A 60 7.92 14.52 8.89
CA ILE A 60 7.09 13.38 8.51
C ILE A 60 7.90 12.31 7.76
N ALA A 61 8.82 12.70 6.88
CA ALA A 61 9.70 11.76 6.20
C ALA A 61 10.62 11.00 7.18
N ILE A 62 11.25 11.72 8.11
CA ILE A 62 12.11 11.11 9.15
C ILE A 62 11.28 10.16 10.02
N LEU A 63 10.09 10.59 10.46
CA LEU A 63 9.20 9.77 11.28
C LEU A 63 8.80 8.48 10.58
N LEU A 64 8.46 8.54 9.29
CA LEU A 64 8.13 7.35 8.48
C LEU A 64 9.31 6.40 8.34
N ILE A 65 10.52 6.92 8.10
CA ILE A 65 11.72 6.09 7.99
C ILE A 65 12.02 5.39 9.32
N VAL A 66 12.03 6.14 10.42
CA VAL A 66 12.32 5.59 11.76
C VAL A 66 11.27 4.56 12.15
N THR A 67 9.98 4.88 11.97
CA THR A 67 8.88 3.95 12.27
C THR A 67 8.94 2.71 11.37
N GLY A 68 9.29 2.88 10.10
CA GLY A 68 9.46 1.78 9.14
C GLY A 68 10.59 0.84 9.55
N ILE A 69 11.75 1.37 9.94
CA ILE A 69 12.88 0.58 10.46
C ILE A 69 12.47 -0.16 11.73
N ILE A 70 11.90 0.55 12.70
CA ILE A 70 11.45 -0.04 13.97
C ILE A 70 10.43 -1.16 13.71
N ARG A 71 9.45 -0.93 12.83
CA ARG A 71 8.44 -1.92 12.51
C ARG A 71 9.03 -3.16 11.83
N THR A 72 9.97 -2.99 10.91
CA THR A 72 10.65 -4.13 10.28
C THR A 72 11.50 -4.91 11.28
N LEU A 73 12.25 -4.21 12.14
CA LEU A 73 13.11 -4.84 13.16
C LEU A 73 12.30 -5.51 14.29
N SER A 74 11.15 -4.95 14.65
CA SER A 74 10.25 -5.50 15.68
C SER A 74 9.50 -6.75 15.20
N GLY A 75 9.83 -7.29 14.02
CA GLY A 75 9.15 -8.45 13.47
C GLY A 75 7.75 -8.11 12.98
N GLY A 76 7.59 -7.04 12.20
CA GLY A 76 6.32 -6.65 11.55
C GLY A 76 5.62 -7.73 10.69
N ALA A 77 6.11 -8.97 10.71
CA ALA A 77 5.33 -10.18 10.51
C ALA A 77 4.48 -10.44 11.76
N HIS A 78 3.27 -9.90 11.77
CA HIS A 78 2.23 -10.44 12.63
C HIS A 78 2.05 -11.91 12.25
N CYS A 79 2.19 -12.82 13.23
CA CYS A 79 1.72 -14.19 13.11
C CYS A 79 0.23 -14.21 12.73
#